data_AF-A0A1Q6LXX8-F1
#
_entry.id   AF-A0A1Q6LXX8-F1
#
_cell.length_a   1.000
_cell.length_b   1.000
_cell.length_c   1.000
_cell.angle_alpha   90.00
_cell.angle_beta   90.00
_cell.angle_gamma   90.00
#
_symmetry.space_group_name_H-M   'P 1'
#
loop_
_entity.id
_entity.type
_entity.pdbx_description
1 polymer ?
#
loop_
_entity_poly.entity_id
_entity_poly.type
_entity_poly.pdbx_seq_one_letter_code
_entity_poly.pdbx_strand_id
1 'polypeptide(L)'
;MRYSTDKKMKKGVKTVKITKSSATSTTIKKIKKGSTYYAQVRAYLSFPNKVYNGSYSKVTSSSYSNLYASYSSKYVNNKDRTTNLRIASKAIDGTVIQPGQTFSFNKVVGKRTKSRGYKEAYVFSGSGTVMGVGGGICQVASTMFNTALLANVSIVERHQHSQRVTYVPLGRGSK
;
A
#
# COMPACT_ATOMS: atom_id res chain seq x y z
N MET A 1 -1.77 -14.44 -7.17
CA MET A 1 -2.02 -15.16 -5.90
C MET A 1 -1.22 -16.45 -5.89
N ARG A 2 -0.78 -16.91 -4.73
CA ARG A 2 -0.28 -18.26 -4.51
C ARG A 2 -1.03 -18.93 -3.38
N TYR A 3 -1.13 -20.25 -3.38
CA TYR A 3 -1.81 -21.00 -2.35
C TYR A 3 -1.14 -22.35 -2.09
N SER A 4 -1.30 -22.86 -0.87
CA SER A 4 -0.80 -24.17 -0.44
C SER A 4 -1.60 -24.68 0.76
N THR A 5 -1.57 -26.00 0.99
CA THR A 5 -1.99 -26.59 2.27
C THR A 5 -0.96 -26.38 3.38
N ASP A 6 0.28 -26.00 3.02
CA ASP A 6 1.32 -25.60 3.97
C ASP A 6 1.20 -24.12 4.35
N LYS A 7 0.88 -23.86 5.62
CA LYS A 7 0.78 -22.50 6.20
C LYS A 7 2.05 -21.67 5.98
N LYS A 8 3.23 -22.30 5.98
CA LYS A 8 4.52 -21.60 5.82
C LYS A 8 4.87 -21.34 4.34
N MET A 9 4.05 -21.78 3.40
CA MET A 9 4.26 -21.59 1.96
C MET A 9 5.62 -22.10 1.46
N LYS A 10 6.11 -23.21 2.04
CA LYS A 10 7.39 -23.84 1.65
C LYS A 10 7.18 -25.05 0.74
N LYS A 11 6.07 -25.77 0.89
CA LYS A 11 5.76 -26.98 0.10
C LYS A 11 4.45 -26.82 -0.68
N GLY A 12 4.34 -27.51 -1.82
CA GLY A 12 3.07 -27.63 -2.57
C GLY A 12 2.48 -26.31 -3.07
N VAL A 13 3.31 -25.28 -3.25
CA VAL A 13 2.85 -23.93 -3.58
C VAL A 13 2.41 -23.87 -5.04
N LYS A 14 1.15 -23.51 -5.26
CA LYS A 14 0.58 -23.28 -6.59
C LYS A 14 0.34 -21.79 -6.80
N THR A 15 0.45 -21.32 -8.04
CA THR A 15 0.27 -19.90 -8.39
C THR A 15 -0.91 -19.71 -9.34
N VAL A 16 -1.72 -18.68 -9.08
CA VAL A 16 -2.82 -18.23 -9.94
C VAL A 16 -2.57 -16.79 -10.32
N LYS A 17 -2.54 -16.50 -11.63
CA LYS A 17 -2.48 -15.14 -12.17
C LYS A 17 -3.91 -14.64 -12.41
N ILE A 18 -4.21 -13.46 -11.90
CA ILE A 18 -5.48 -12.77 -12.16
C ILE A 18 -5.14 -11.64 -13.12
N THR A 19 -5.55 -11.76 -14.38
CA THR A 19 -5.13 -10.86 -15.48
C THR A 19 -6.13 -9.77 -15.79
N LYS A 20 -7.41 -9.95 -15.44
CA LYS A 20 -8.45 -8.94 -15.64
C LYS A 20 -8.40 -7.94 -14.49
N SER A 21 -8.14 -6.67 -14.79
CA SER A 21 -8.07 -5.58 -13.81
C SER A 21 -9.39 -5.34 -13.06
N SER A 22 -10.52 -5.71 -13.65
CA SER A 22 -11.87 -5.64 -13.05
C SER A 22 -12.27 -6.88 -12.27
N ALA A 23 -11.46 -7.94 -12.27
CA ALA A 23 -11.81 -9.16 -11.55
C ALA A 23 -11.64 -8.95 -10.04
N THR A 24 -12.76 -8.95 -9.33
CA THR A 24 -12.81 -8.87 -7.86
C THR A 24 -12.68 -10.24 -7.20
N SER A 25 -12.82 -11.32 -7.96
CA SER A 25 -12.69 -12.70 -7.47
C SER A 25 -12.16 -13.64 -8.54
N THR A 26 -11.62 -14.78 -8.11
CA THR A 26 -11.22 -15.89 -9.00
C THR A 26 -11.47 -17.23 -8.30
N THR A 27 -11.94 -18.23 -9.05
CA THR A 27 -12.24 -19.56 -8.51
C THR A 27 -11.09 -20.52 -8.80
N ILE A 28 -10.57 -21.14 -7.75
CA ILE A 28 -9.57 -22.22 -7.88
C ILE A 28 -10.32 -23.55 -8.02
N LYS A 29 -10.20 -24.18 -9.18
CA LYS A 29 -10.77 -25.51 -9.45
C LYS A 29 -9.85 -26.62 -8.92
N LYS A 30 -10.38 -27.83 -8.73
CA LYS A 30 -9.64 -29.04 -8.32
C LYS A 30 -8.94 -28.92 -6.96
N ILE A 31 -9.63 -28.33 -5.98
CA ILE A 31 -9.20 -28.34 -4.57
C ILE A 31 -9.65 -29.63 -3.88
N LYS A 32 -8.83 -30.15 -2.95
CA LYS A 32 -9.18 -31.35 -2.20
C LYS A 32 -10.22 -31.00 -1.13
N LYS A 33 -11.37 -31.70 -1.16
CA LYS A 33 -12.44 -31.53 -0.16
C LYS A 33 -11.89 -31.81 1.26
N GLY A 34 -12.32 -31.03 2.24
CA GLY A 34 -11.89 -31.16 3.64
C GLY A 34 -10.46 -30.66 3.94
N SER A 35 -9.76 -30.06 2.97
CA SER A 35 -8.41 -29.53 3.18
C SER A 35 -8.44 -28.02 3.47
N THR A 36 -7.61 -27.58 4.42
CA THR A 36 -7.37 -26.15 4.66
C THR A 36 -6.33 -25.64 3.68
N TYR A 37 -6.64 -24.53 3.01
CA TYR A 37 -5.71 -23.84 2.12
C TYR A 37 -5.37 -22.46 2.67
N TYR A 38 -4.09 -22.15 2.63
CA TYR A 38 -3.54 -20.83 2.90
C TYR A 38 -3.25 -20.17 1.56
N ALA A 39 -3.54 -18.88 1.44
CA ALA A 39 -3.25 -18.11 0.23
C ALA A 39 -2.52 -16.82 0.53
N GLN A 40 -1.66 -16.39 -0.39
CA GLN A 40 -1.02 -15.08 -0.35
C GLN A 40 -1.23 -14.39 -1.70
N VAL A 41 -1.41 -13.08 -1.65
CA VAL A 41 -1.63 -12.25 -2.84
C VAL A 41 -0.45 -11.31 -3.03
N ARG A 42 -0.18 -10.93 -4.28
CA ARG A 42 0.76 -9.85 -4.61
C ARG A 42 0.23 -9.10 -5.82
N ALA A 43 0.43 -7.79 -5.84
CA ALA A 43 0.26 -7.02 -7.07
C ALA A 43 1.40 -7.35 -8.05
N TYR A 44 1.11 -7.22 -9.34
CA TYR A 44 2.13 -7.23 -10.38
C TYR A 44 1.77 -6.18 -11.44
N LEU A 45 2.78 -5.67 -12.14
CA LEU A 45 2.63 -4.75 -13.27
C LEU A 45 3.25 -5.43 -14.49
N SER A 46 2.50 -5.51 -15.59
CA SER A 46 2.93 -6.16 -16.82
C SER A 46 3.06 -5.14 -17.93
N PHE A 47 4.22 -5.12 -18.57
CA PHE A 47 4.50 -4.44 -19.83
C PHE A 47 4.80 -5.50 -20.90
N PRO A 48 4.75 -5.15 -22.21
CA PRO A 48 4.97 -6.11 -23.30
C PRO A 48 6.20 -7.01 -23.11
N ASN A 49 7.31 -6.45 -22.59
CA ASN A 49 8.58 -7.17 -22.44
C ASN A 49 9.02 -7.38 -20.98
N LYS A 50 8.23 -6.94 -19.99
CA LYS A 50 8.69 -6.96 -18.59
C LYS A 50 7.56 -7.03 -17.58
N VAL A 51 7.74 -7.88 -16.58
CA VAL A 51 6.83 -8.01 -15.44
C VAL A 51 7.52 -7.58 -14.16
N TYR A 52 6.89 -6.68 -13.41
CA TYR A 52 7.30 -6.26 -12.08
C TYR A 52 6.39 -6.88 -11.04
N ASN A 53 6.95 -7.59 -10.07
CA ASN A 53 6.18 -8.22 -9.00
C ASN A 53 6.36 -7.45 -7.69
N GLY A 54 5.25 -7.17 -7.00
CA GLY A 54 5.28 -6.73 -5.61
C GLY A 54 5.66 -7.88 -4.67
N SER A 55 5.81 -7.56 -3.38
CA SER A 55 5.96 -8.56 -2.33
C SER A 55 4.65 -9.34 -2.14
N TYR A 56 4.76 -10.62 -1.77
CA TYR A 56 3.58 -11.38 -1.31
C TYR A 56 3.10 -10.84 0.03
N SER A 57 1.79 -10.88 0.23
CA SER A 57 1.16 -10.58 1.51
C SER A 57 1.82 -11.40 2.60
N LYS A 58 2.25 -10.75 3.68
CA LYS A 58 2.87 -11.43 4.83
C LYS A 58 1.88 -12.36 5.52
N VAL A 59 0.60 -11.99 5.51
CA VAL A 59 -0.48 -12.77 6.12
C VAL A 59 -1.19 -13.63 5.08
N THR A 60 -1.58 -14.83 5.51
CA THR A 60 -2.35 -15.77 4.70
C THR A 60 -3.83 -15.44 4.72
N SER A 61 -4.51 -15.57 3.57
CA SER A 61 -5.92 -15.21 3.33
C SER A 61 -6.94 -15.89 4.26
N SER A 62 -6.55 -16.92 5.02
CA SER A 62 -7.41 -17.45 6.09
C SER A 62 -7.63 -16.45 7.23
N SER A 63 -6.84 -15.37 7.30
CA SER A 63 -6.94 -14.36 8.35
C SER A 63 -7.78 -13.14 7.98
N TYR A 64 -8.01 -12.85 6.68
CA TYR A 64 -8.76 -11.67 6.22
C TYR A 64 -9.50 -11.99 4.91
N SER A 65 -10.83 -11.91 4.91
CA SER A 65 -11.68 -12.32 3.78
C SER A 65 -12.30 -11.15 2.99
N ASN A 66 -12.36 -9.94 3.57
CA ASN A 66 -13.09 -8.81 3.01
C ASN A 66 -12.18 -7.63 2.67
N LEU A 67 -12.38 -7.02 1.50
CA LEU A 67 -11.83 -5.72 1.13
C LEU A 67 -12.86 -4.63 1.47
N TYR A 68 -12.58 -3.82 2.49
CA TYR A 68 -13.50 -2.77 2.93
C TYR A 68 -13.45 -1.51 2.05
N ALA A 69 -12.25 -1.09 1.63
CA ALA A 69 -12.10 0.05 0.72
C ALA A 69 -10.79 0.00 -0.05
N SER A 70 -10.73 0.76 -1.14
CA SER A 70 -9.51 1.03 -1.88
C SER A 70 -9.47 2.49 -2.33
N TYR A 71 -8.28 3.08 -2.34
CA TYR A 71 -8.03 4.40 -2.90
C TYR A 71 -6.64 4.41 -3.56
N SER A 72 -6.49 5.18 -4.64
CA SER A 72 -5.22 5.29 -5.34
C SER A 72 -4.95 6.72 -5.79
N SER A 73 -3.67 7.07 -5.85
CA SER A 73 -3.19 8.33 -6.42
C SER A 73 -2.07 8.03 -7.42
N LYS A 74 -1.90 8.90 -8.43
CA LYS A 74 -0.94 8.65 -9.52
C LYS A 74 0.48 9.02 -9.12
N TYR A 75 1.45 8.22 -9.55
CA TYR A 75 2.85 8.62 -9.52
C TYR A 75 3.07 9.81 -10.46
N VAL A 76 4.10 10.61 -10.15
CA VAL A 76 4.59 11.67 -11.04
C VAL A 76 5.92 11.21 -11.65
N ASN A 77 6.27 11.74 -12.83
CA ASN A 77 7.52 11.40 -13.52
C ASN A 77 8.75 12.06 -12.84
N ASN A 78 9.07 11.61 -11.63
CA ASN A 78 10.24 12.03 -10.87
C ASN A 78 10.79 10.83 -10.10
N LYS A 79 12.03 10.44 -10.40
CA LYS A 79 12.68 9.21 -9.90
C LYS A 79 12.87 9.23 -8.39
N ASP A 80 13.33 10.34 -7.83
CA ASP A 80 13.64 10.48 -6.40
C ASP A 80 12.37 10.52 -5.55
N ARG A 81 11.38 11.30 -5.99
CA ARG A 81 10.06 11.32 -5.37
C ARG A 81 9.39 9.93 -5.41
N THR A 82 9.48 9.25 -6.56
CA THR A 82 8.94 7.88 -6.70
C THR A 82 9.65 6.89 -5.76
N THR A 83 10.96 7.06 -5.56
CA THR A 83 11.73 6.27 -4.59
C THR A 83 11.21 6.50 -3.17
N ASN A 84 10.99 7.75 -2.77
CA ASN A 84 10.43 8.09 -1.45
C ASN A 84 9.04 7.48 -1.23
N LEU A 85 8.15 7.58 -2.22
CA LEU A 85 6.82 6.99 -2.19
C LEU A 85 6.90 5.47 -2.02
N ARG A 86 7.79 4.79 -2.74
CA ARG A 86 8.00 3.35 -2.63
C ARG A 86 8.46 2.93 -1.24
N ILE A 87 9.41 3.66 -0.65
CA ILE A 87 9.92 3.39 0.70
C ILE A 87 8.80 3.55 1.73
N ALA A 88 8.05 4.66 1.68
CA ALA A 88 6.95 4.90 2.61
C ALA A 88 5.81 3.89 2.47
N SER A 89 5.39 3.58 1.23
CA SER A 89 4.37 2.55 0.97
C SER A 89 4.81 1.18 1.47
N LYS A 90 6.08 0.81 1.29
CA LYS A 90 6.62 -0.46 1.81
C LYS A 90 6.66 -0.51 3.33
N ALA A 91 6.85 0.63 4.00
CA ALA A 91 6.86 0.68 5.46
C ALA A 91 5.48 0.38 6.07
N ILE A 92 4.40 0.83 5.42
CA ILE A 92 3.02 0.60 5.89
C ILE A 92 2.43 -0.73 5.38
N ASP A 93 2.98 -1.30 4.31
CA ASP A 93 2.49 -2.52 3.68
C ASP A 93 2.48 -3.72 4.63
N GLY A 94 1.32 -4.38 4.70
CA GLY A 94 1.09 -5.54 5.57
C GLY A 94 0.94 -5.20 7.05
N THR A 95 0.72 -3.94 7.43
CA THR A 95 0.37 -3.59 8.82
C THR A 95 -0.97 -4.21 9.19
N VAL A 96 -1.01 -4.90 10.33
CA VAL A 96 -2.23 -5.44 10.93
C VAL A 96 -2.64 -4.55 12.09
N ILE A 97 -3.90 -4.13 12.11
CA ILE A 97 -4.49 -3.31 13.17
C ILE A 97 -5.55 -4.17 13.86
N GLN A 98 -5.38 -4.44 15.15
CA GLN A 98 -6.37 -5.18 15.94
C GLN A 98 -7.54 -4.26 16.32
N PRO A 99 -8.72 -4.83 16.66
CA PRO A 99 -9.82 -4.05 17.21
C PRO A 99 -9.36 -3.16 18.38
N GLY A 100 -9.73 -1.88 18.36
CA GLY A 100 -9.33 -0.90 19.37
C GLY A 100 -7.91 -0.34 19.24
N GLN A 101 -7.07 -0.85 18.35
CA GLN A 101 -5.73 -0.29 18.14
C GLN A 101 -5.73 0.96 17.26
N THR A 102 -4.91 1.94 17.62
CA THR A 102 -4.65 3.12 16.80
C THR A 102 -3.44 2.91 15.90
N PHE A 103 -3.64 3.12 14.60
CA PHE A 103 -2.56 3.20 13.63
C PHE A 103 -2.07 4.65 13.48
N SER A 104 -0.75 4.86 13.44
CA SER A 104 -0.16 6.16 13.13
C SER A 104 0.83 6.07 11.97
N PHE A 105 0.52 6.76 10.88
CA PHE A 105 1.37 6.80 9.68
C PHE A 105 2.79 7.25 10.00
N ASN A 106 2.93 8.35 10.75
CA ASN A 106 4.23 8.91 11.09
C ASN A 106 5.05 7.98 11.99
N LYS A 107 4.41 7.25 12.91
CA LYS A 107 5.10 6.24 13.72
C LYS A 107 5.60 5.07 12.88
N VAL A 108 4.76 4.55 11.97
CA VAL A 108 5.10 3.39 11.12
C VAL A 108 6.15 3.73 10.06
N VAL A 109 6.02 4.88 9.40
CA VAL A 109 7.00 5.33 8.39
C VAL A 109 8.30 5.78 9.07
N GLY A 110 8.22 6.47 10.21
CA GLY A 110 9.36 6.95 10.99
C GLY A 110 10.13 8.11 10.34
N LYS A 111 11.35 8.37 10.84
CA LYS A 111 12.21 9.48 10.39
C LYS A 111 12.65 9.29 8.93
N ARG A 112 12.57 10.35 8.12
CA ARG A 112 12.95 10.34 6.71
C ARG A 112 14.41 10.77 6.55
N THR A 113 15.33 9.81 6.46
CA THR A 113 16.77 10.08 6.39
C THR A 113 17.39 9.52 5.11
N LYS A 114 18.48 10.15 4.64
CA LYS A 114 19.27 9.64 3.50
C LYS A 114 19.75 8.20 3.75
N SER A 115 20.14 7.88 4.99
CA SER A 115 20.57 6.52 5.41
C SER A 115 19.49 5.45 5.24
N ARG A 116 18.21 5.81 5.35
CA ARG A 116 17.08 4.90 5.10
C ARG A 116 16.70 4.83 3.62
N GLY A 117 17.50 5.42 2.74
CA GLY A 117 17.32 5.44 1.30
C GLY A 117 16.42 6.55 0.77
N TYR A 118 15.91 7.45 1.63
CA TYR A 118 15.13 8.59 1.17
C TYR A 118 16.00 9.54 0.35
N LYS A 119 15.40 10.09 -0.70
CA LYS A 119 15.98 11.02 -1.65
C LYS A 119 15.40 12.41 -1.44
N GLU A 120 16.10 13.42 -1.95
CA GLU A 120 15.61 14.79 -1.95
C GLU A 120 14.56 14.95 -3.04
N ALA A 121 13.45 15.59 -2.70
CA ALA A 121 12.39 15.96 -3.63
C ALA A 121 11.66 17.17 -3.05
N TYR A 122 10.82 17.83 -3.85
CA TYR A 122 10.07 18.98 -3.38
C TYR A 122 9.20 18.65 -2.16
N VAL A 123 9.37 19.46 -1.12
CA VAL A 123 8.54 19.53 0.10
C VAL A 123 7.93 20.93 0.19
N PHE A 124 6.78 21.04 0.84
CA PHE A 124 6.20 22.35 1.14
C PHE A 124 6.97 23.03 2.27
N SER A 125 7.29 24.31 2.09
CA SER A 125 7.90 25.17 3.11
C SER A 125 7.27 26.55 3.05
N GLY A 126 6.57 26.95 4.12
CA GLY A 126 5.85 28.23 4.19
C GLY A 126 4.93 28.46 2.99
N SER A 127 5.26 29.48 2.18
CA SER A 127 4.54 29.91 0.98
C SER A 127 4.97 29.22 -0.33
N GLY A 128 5.97 28.34 -0.32
CA GLY A 128 6.48 27.70 -1.54
C GLY A 128 6.88 26.23 -1.40
N THR A 129 7.67 25.75 -2.37
CA THR A 129 8.28 24.41 -2.34
C THR A 129 9.79 24.50 -2.34
N VAL A 130 10.43 23.74 -1.46
CA VAL A 130 11.90 23.62 -1.36
C VAL A 130 12.32 22.17 -1.52
N MET A 131 13.58 21.91 -1.86
CA MET A 131 14.10 20.55 -1.86
C MET A 131 14.30 20.04 -0.43
N GLY A 132 13.80 18.85 -0.13
CA GLY A 132 13.93 18.24 1.19
C GLY A 132 13.93 16.72 1.12
N VAL A 133 14.59 16.09 2.09
CA VAL A 133 14.66 14.62 2.19
C VAL A 133 13.27 14.05 2.47
N GLY A 134 12.84 13.08 1.67
CA GLY A 134 11.52 12.46 1.81
C GLY A 134 10.38 13.26 1.16
N GLY A 135 10.69 14.20 0.26
CA GLY A 135 9.67 14.90 -0.51
C GLY A 135 8.70 13.95 -1.21
N GLY A 136 7.41 14.29 -1.14
CA GLY A 136 6.30 13.52 -1.72
C GLY A 136 5.58 12.55 -0.77
N ILE A 137 6.11 12.23 0.43
CA ILE A 137 5.52 11.21 1.31
C ILE A 137 4.10 11.54 1.78
N CYS A 138 3.73 12.83 1.86
CA CYS A 138 2.37 13.25 2.19
C CYS A 138 1.32 12.74 1.19
N GLN A 139 1.73 12.39 -0.04
CA GLN A 139 0.85 11.70 -0.98
C GLN A 139 0.45 10.31 -0.47
N VAL A 140 1.38 9.56 0.14
CA VAL A 140 1.07 8.24 0.73
C VAL A 140 0.15 8.43 1.93
N ALA A 141 0.42 9.41 2.80
CA ALA A 141 -0.43 9.76 3.94
C ALA A 141 -1.86 10.10 3.48
N SER A 142 -1.99 10.96 2.47
CA SER A 142 -3.29 11.33 1.88
C SER A 142 -4.00 10.13 1.26
N THR A 143 -3.28 9.28 0.53
CA THR A 143 -3.86 8.08 -0.09
C THR A 143 -4.42 7.15 0.98
N MET A 144 -3.66 6.91 2.05
CA MET A 144 -4.06 6.06 3.16
C MET A 144 -5.23 6.66 3.95
N PHE A 145 -5.21 7.97 4.21
CA PHE A 145 -6.33 8.69 4.84
C PHE A 145 -7.64 8.50 4.06
N ASN A 146 -7.59 8.62 2.74
CA ASN A 146 -8.77 8.43 1.90
C ASN A 146 -9.27 6.98 1.92
N THR A 147 -8.36 5.99 1.93
CA THR A 147 -8.76 4.59 2.11
C THR A 147 -9.45 4.37 3.46
N ALA A 148 -8.91 4.92 4.55
CA ALA A 148 -9.51 4.80 5.88
C ALA A 148 -10.88 5.46 5.95
N LEU A 149 -11.03 6.65 5.36
CA LEU A 149 -12.30 7.36 5.26
C LEU A 149 -13.35 6.56 4.49
N LEU A 150 -12.98 5.99 3.33
CA LEU A 150 -13.89 5.16 2.53
C LEU A 150 -14.25 3.83 3.22
N ALA A 151 -13.36 3.29 4.06
CA ALA A 151 -13.63 2.09 4.86
C ALA A 151 -14.46 2.40 6.12
N ASN A 152 -14.89 3.64 6.34
CA ASN A 152 -15.56 4.09 7.56
C ASN A 152 -14.77 3.78 8.84
N VAL A 153 -13.44 3.84 8.77
CA VAL A 153 -12.58 3.70 9.95
C VAL A 153 -12.52 5.03 10.69
N SER A 154 -12.60 4.99 12.02
CA SER A 154 -12.50 6.17 12.87
C SER A 154 -11.16 6.89 12.68
N ILE A 155 -11.21 8.18 12.35
CA ILE A 155 -10.03 9.03 12.21
C ILE A 155 -9.79 9.76 13.53
N VAL A 156 -8.71 9.39 14.24
CA VAL A 156 -8.36 9.98 15.53
C VAL A 156 -7.67 11.34 15.38
N GLU A 157 -6.82 11.48 14.36
CA GLU A 157 -6.01 12.69 14.15
C GLU A 157 -5.72 12.89 12.65
N ARG A 158 -5.70 14.15 12.21
CA ARG A 158 -5.37 14.52 10.83
C ARG A 158 -4.69 15.90 10.80
N HIS A 159 -3.62 15.98 10.03
CA HIS A 159 -2.96 17.25 9.71
C HIS A 159 -3.15 17.60 8.24
N GLN A 160 -3.70 18.78 7.97
CA GLN A 160 -3.89 19.26 6.61
C GLN A 160 -2.60 19.89 6.05
N HIS A 161 -2.49 19.91 4.72
CA HIS A 161 -1.46 20.68 4.05
C HIS A 161 -1.74 22.18 4.22
N SER A 162 -0.69 22.99 4.34
CA SER A 162 -0.78 24.45 4.27
C SER A 162 -1.08 24.96 2.86
N GLN A 163 -0.87 24.12 1.84
CA GLN A 163 -1.05 24.44 0.42
C GLN A 163 -1.87 23.37 -0.29
N ARG A 164 -2.50 23.75 -1.41
CA ARG A 164 -3.27 22.81 -2.24
C ARG A 164 -2.36 21.74 -2.84
N VAL A 165 -2.79 20.49 -2.74
CA VAL A 165 -2.15 19.33 -3.37
C VAL A 165 -2.97 18.84 -4.57
N THR A 166 -2.30 18.38 -5.63
CA THR A 166 -2.95 17.98 -6.89
C THR A 166 -3.28 16.50 -6.99
N TYR A 167 -2.77 15.68 -6.07
CA TYR A 167 -2.90 14.22 -6.11
C TYR A 167 -4.11 13.67 -5.34
N VAL A 168 -4.92 14.52 -4.69
CA VAL A 168 -6.21 14.20 -4.07
C VAL A 168 -7.18 15.40 -4.19
N PRO A 169 -8.51 15.19 -4.14
CA PRO A 169 -9.49 16.29 -4.16
C PRO A 169 -9.33 17.29 -3.00
N LEU A 170 -9.93 18.48 -3.15
CA LEU A 170 -9.98 19.49 -2.09
C LEU A 170 -10.61 18.89 -0.82
N GLY A 171 -10.08 19.29 0.35
CA GLY A 171 -10.52 18.75 1.64
C GLY A 171 -10.09 17.30 1.90
N ARG A 172 -9.37 16.62 0.99
CA ARG A 172 -8.96 15.21 1.15
C ARG A 172 -7.45 14.99 1.38
N GLY A 173 -6.69 16.06 1.57
CA GLY A 173 -5.25 15.98 1.86
C GLY A 173 -4.92 15.72 3.33
N SER A 174 -3.92 14.88 3.58
CA SER A 174 -3.29 14.65 4.89
C SER A 174 -1.77 14.63 4.75
N LYS A 175 -1.05 15.18 5.74
CA LYS A 175 0.43 15.15 5.80
C LYS A 175 0.95 14.33 6.97
#